data_AF-A0A1F5AFG8-F1
#
_entry.id   AF-A0A1F5AFG8-F1
#
_cell.length_a   1.000
_cell.length_b   1.000
_cell.length_c   1.000
_cell.angle_alpha   90.00
_cell.angle_beta   90.00
_cell.angle_gamma   90.00
#
_symmetry.space_group_name_H-M   'P 1'
#
loop_
_entity.id
_entity.type
_entity.pdbx_description
1 polymer ?
#
loop_
_entity_poly.entity_id
_entity_poly.type
_entity_poly.pdbx_seq_one_letter_code
_entity_poly.pdbx_strand_id
1 'polypeptide(L)'
;MFEEVVGQLSVVRTIQNAIATGRIAQAYLFSGVRGTGKTTVARILAKSLNCLNGPTAHPCADRDHPCQFCKAIHEGSAIDVLEIDGASNRQVDDIEPIREMVKYKPVYTRYKILIIDEVHMLSTHAFNALLKTLEEPPPNTVFVFATTEFNKVPATIVSRCQHFEFRKISHKDIINHLMEIAQKEAITITPAGLAMIAEAADGSMRDAQSLLDQAVAFSGENIGDEDLKTILGTIGPDVLFRFSTAVLDEKPEDVFPQVESVVAAGYDLRFVFGKLIEHFRALLLVRSVEKPGDLLLASAEGLQALRVEAAKATVEDLLRYLLALQQAEPGLKYSALPRIYFEAFLIKLCHFRKIVPLGELIRDVESLNKDPQRTPPKPPGPSPSRSAPAGGTVRPGPAGSPSPAPPASPMPAAPAQKDVFGRVLEKLAVDRAPLAALLAQYSSVMVKDNVLEVFFGSGRGFFVTSIQEKDIRAVERAASEVLGRETKIRFAEENITDGGPIRPGRELETALKDPAVQFFMNTFKAQVLSADPIQASRDAGPKGRGPTESGI
;
A
#
# COMPACT_ATOMS: atom_id res chain seq x y z
N MET A 1 25.54 -12.31 -23.01
CA MET A 1 24.82 -12.94 -24.16
C MET A 1 23.42 -13.37 -23.72
N PHE A 2 22.54 -13.76 -24.64
CA PHE A 2 21.19 -14.25 -24.27
C PHE A 2 21.22 -15.49 -23.38
N GLU A 3 22.22 -16.36 -23.57
CA GLU A 3 22.41 -17.60 -22.77
C GLU A 3 22.75 -17.34 -21.29
N GLU A 4 23.23 -16.14 -20.95
CA GLU A 4 23.60 -15.77 -19.58
C GLU A 4 22.45 -15.12 -18.82
N VAL A 5 21.32 -14.89 -19.50
CA VAL A 5 20.15 -14.26 -18.88
C VAL A 5 19.43 -15.31 -18.03
N VAL A 6 19.52 -15.14 -16.72
CA VAL A 6 18.95 -16.06 -15.74
C VAL A 6 17.44 -15.81 -15.54
N GLY A 7 16.65 -16.88 -15.49
CA GLY A 7 15.23 -16.83 -15.10
C GLY A 7 14.24 -16.27 -16.13
N GLN A 8 14.67 -15.82 -17.32
CA GLN A 8 13.81 -15.17 -18.33
C GLN A 8 13.68 -15.95 -19.64
N LEU A 9 13.60 -17.29 -19.56
CA LEU A 9 13.68 -18.18 -20.72
C LEU A 9 12.61 -17.89 -21.81
N SER A 10 11.39 -17.56 -21.42
CA SER A 10 10.31 -17.24 -22.36
C SER A 10 10.57 -15.98 -23.18
N VAL A 11 11.02 -14.91 -22.52
CA VAL A 11 11.35 -13.63 -23.13
C VAL A 11 12.53 -13.79 -24.08
N VAL A 12 13.62 -14.41 -23.59
CA VAL A 12 14.85 -14.65 -24.35
C VAL A 12 14.56 -15.46 -25.62
N ARG A 13 13.86 -16.59 -25.51
CA ARG A 13 13.52 -17.45 -26.67
C ARG A 13 12.68 -16.71 -27.69
N THR A 14 11.72 -15.91 -27.25
CA THR A 14 10.85 -15.15 -28.16
C THR A 14 11.65 -14.12 -28.96
N ILE A 15 12.55 -13.40 -28.30
CA ILE A 15 13.42 -12.41 -28.97
C ILE A 15 14.41 -13.11 -29.91
N GLN A 16 15.03 -14.21 -29.50
CA GLN A 16 15.93 -14.99 -30.36
C GLN A 16 15.21 -15.48 -31.63
N ASN A 17 13.99 -16.00 -31.50
CA ASN A 17 13.18 -16.44 -32.64
C ASN A 17 12.78 -15.28 -33.55
N ALA A 18 12.44 -14.13 -33.00
CA ALA A 18 12.13 -12.92 -33.77
C ALA A 18 13.33 -12.47 -34.61
N ILE A 19 14.54 -12.50 -34.04
CA ILE A 19 15.79 -12.18 -34.75
C ILE A 19 16.06 -13.20 -35.86
N ALA A 20 15.97 -14.50 -35.54
CA ALA A 20 16.24 -15.58 -36.50
C ALA A 20 15.26 -15.59 -37.69
N THR A 21 14.01 -15.19 -37.45
CA THR A 21 12.97 -15.11 -38.49
C THR A 21 12.89 -13.75 -39.20
N GLY A 22 13.73 -12.78 -38.80
CA GLY A 22 13.71 -11.42 -39.34
C GLY A 22 12.47 -10.60 -38.97
N ARG A 23 11.66 -11.06 -38.00
CA ARG A 23 10.44 -10.39 -37.53
C ARG A 23 10.72 -9.48 -36.35
N ILE A 24 11.60 -8.50 -36.56
CA ILE A 24 12.00 -7.53 -35.54
C ILE A 24 10.90 -6.47 -35.39
N ALA A 25 10.40 -6.28 -34.18
CA ALA A 25 9.43 -5.23 -33.88
C ALA A 25 10.10 -3.86 -33.86
N GLN A 26 9.36 -2.83 -34.22
CA GLN A 26 9.85 -1.45 -34.18
C GLN A 26 9.97 -0.92 -32.75
N ALA A 27 9.18 -1.44 -31.82
CA ALA A 27 9.22 -1.04 -30.42
C ALA A 27 8.99 -2.23 -29.47
N TYR A 28 9.80 -2.29 -28.42
CA TYR A 28 9.77 -3.27 -27.34
C TYR A 28 9.50 -2.57 -26.02
N LEU A 29 8.63 -3.14 -25.18
CA LEU A 29 8.41 -2.68 -23.80
C LEU A 29 8.76 -3.81 -22.84
N PHE A 30 9.79 -3.61 -22.02
CA PHE A 30 10.25 -4.53 -20.99
C PHE A 30 9.77 -4.03 -19.64
N SER A 31 8.86 -4.76 -19.00
CA SER A 31 8.37 -4.43 -17.66
C SER A 31 8.75 -5.49 -16.65
N GLY A 32 8.97 -5.12 -15.39
CA GLY A 32 9.21 -6.08 -14.31
C GLY A 32 10.02 -5.47 -13.18
N VAL A 33 10.18 -6.19 -12.08
CA VAL A 33 10.91 -5.64 -10.91
C VAL A 33 12.36 -5.29 -11.26
N ARG A 34 12.97 -4.41 -10.47
CA ARG A 34 14.35 -3.99 -10.65
C ARG A 34 15.29 -5.20 -10.58
N GLY A 35 16.38 -5.16 -11.37
CA GLY A 35 17.43 -6.19 -11.34
C GLY A 35 17.07 -7.54 -11.97
N THR A 36 15.93 -7.67 -12.65
CA THR A 36 15.54 -8.87 -13.44
C THR A 36 16.22 -8.98 -14.81
N GLY A 37 17.04 -8.01 -15.19
CA GLY A 37 17.80 -8.03 -16.43
C GLY A 37 17.18 -7.30 -17.64
N LYS A 38 16.19 -6.41 -17.43
CA LYS A 38 15.54 -5.63 -18.50
C LYS A 38 16.55 -4.88 -19.40
N THR A 39 17.35 -4.00 -18.82
CA THR A 39 18.37 -3.19 -19.52
C THR A 39 19.46 -4.07 -20.10
N THR A 40 19.83 -5.15 -19.41
CA THR A 40 20.78 -6.16 -19.89
C THR A 40 20.28 -6.82 -21.18
N VAL A 41 19.02 -7.27 -21.21
CA VAL A 41 18.40 -7.85 -22.41
C VAL A 41 18.27 -6.82 -23.53
N ALA A 42 17.98 -5.56 -23.22
CA ALA A 42 17.97 -4.48 -24.20
C ALA A 42 19.34 -4.29 -24.89
N ARG A 43 20.42 -4.28 -24.11
CA ARG A 43 21.80 -4.21 -24.65
C ARG A 43 22.16 -5.47 -25.45
N ILE A 44 21.73 -6.65 -25.02
CA ILE A 44 21.96 -7.90 -25.78
C ILE A 44 21.21 -7.85 -27.12
N LEU A 45 19.96 -7.42 -27.13
CA LEU A 45 19.20 -7.20 -28.36
C LEU A 45 19.93 -6.22 -29.29
N ALA A 46 20.47 -5.12 -28.75
CA ALA A 46 21.25 -4.17 -29.53
C ALA A 46 22.49 -4.80 -30.16
N LYS A 47 23.24 -5.60 -29.39
CA LYS A 47 24.38 -6.38 -29.90
C LYS A 47 23.94 -7.37 -30.98
N SER A 48 22.82 -8.07 -30.80
CA SER A 48 22.27 -9.04 -31.75
C SER A 48 21.91 -8.43 -33.10
N LEU A 49 21.35 -7.22 -33.10
CA LEU A 49 20.95 -6.52 -34.32
C LEU A 49 22.14 -5.87 -35.05
N ASN A 50 23.13 -5.37 -34.31
CA ASN A 50 24.24 -4.56 -34.84
C ASN A 50 25.60 -5.26 -34.87
N CYS A 51 25.69 -6.53 -34.46
CA CYS A 51 26.88 -7.35 -34.64
C CYS A 51 27.33 -7.34 -36.10
N LEU A 52 28.65 -7.44 -36.35
CA LEU A 52 29.22 -7.51 -37.69
C LEU A 52 28.57 -8.64 -38.53
N ASN A 53 28.38 -9.80 -37.90
CA ASN A 53 27.72 -10.99 -38.47
C ASN A 53 26.21 -11.03 -38.18
N GLY A 54 25.61 -9.93 -37.71
CA GLY A 54 24.19 -9.83 -37.40
C GLY A 54 23.32 -9.44 -38.62
N PRO A 55 21.98 -9.49 -38.49
CA PRO A 55 21.22 -9.85 -37.28
C PRO A 55 21.37 -11.32 -36.88
N THR A 56 21.70 -11.59 -35.61
CA THR A 56 21.90 -12.96 -35.10
C THR A 56 21.47 -13.10 -33.65
N ALA A 57 20.92 -14.27 -33.29
CA ALA A 57 20.60 -14.63 -31.91
C ALA A 57 21.84 -14.82 -31.03
N HIS A 58 23.01 -15.05 -31.64
CA HIS A 58 24.28 -15.27 -30.94
C HIS A 58 25.32 -14.26 -31.47
N PRO A 59 25.27 -12.98 -31.02
CA PRO A 59 26.23 -11.97 -31.46
C PRO A 59 27.63 -12.32 -30.96
N CYS A 60 28.66 -12.21 -31.79
CA CYS A 60 30.06 -12.52 -31.45
C CYS A 60 30.20 -13.76 -30.56
N ALA A 61 30.04 -14.95 -31.14
CA ALA A 61 30.17 -16.23 -30.43
C ALA A 61 31.52 -16.37 -29.70
N ASP A 62 32.58 -15.75 -30.23
CA ASP A 62 33.85 -15.57 -29.52
C ASP A 62 33.77 -14.35 -28.58
N ARG A 63 33.89 -14.64 -27.28
CA ARG A 63 33.81 -13.65 -26.20
C ARG A 63 35.12 -12.90 -25.99
N ASP A 64 36.24 -13.52 -26.31
CA ASP A 64 37.57 -12.94 -26.12
C ASP A 64 37.92 -11.96 -27.24
N HIS A 65 37.27 -12.14 -28.40
CA HIS A 65 37.44 -11.27 -29.58
C HIS A 65 36.10 -10.68 -30.06
N PRO A 66 35.44 -9.80 -29.26
CA PRO A 66 34.22 -9.15 -29.69
C PRO A 66 34.49 -8.19 -30.86
N CYS A 67 33.56 -8.13 -31.82
CA CYS A 67 33.65 -7.15 -32.89
C CYS A 67 33.52 -5.71 -32.35
N GLN A 68 34.01 -4.73 -33.12
CA GLN A 68 34.00 -3.32 -32.73
C GLN A 68 32.62 -2.81 -32.30
N PHE A 69 31.54 -3.27 -32.94
CA PHE A 69 30.17 -2.85 -32.61
C PHE A 69 29.69 -3.46 -31.29
N CYS A 70 29.93 -4.76 -31.07
CA CYS A 70 29.55 -5.40 -29.81
C CYS A 70 30.33 -4.83 -28.62
N LYS A 71 31.60 -4.46 -28.84
CA LYS A 71 32.43 -3.76 -27.84
C LYS A 71 31.89 -2.36 -27.56
N ALA A 72 31.66 -1.55 -28.59
CA ALA A 72 31.14 -0.19 -28.42
C ALA A 72 29.77 -0.16 -27.72
N ILE A 73 28.88 -1.10 -28.03
CA ILE A 73 27.57 -1.22 -27.35
C ILE A 73 27.75 -1.66 -25.89
N HIS A 74 28.74 -2.49 -25.59
CA HIS A 74 29.01 -2.89 -24.21
C HIS A 74 29.50 -1.74 -23.35
N GLU A 75 30.37 -0.91 -23.92
CA GLU A 75 31.00 0.25 -23.27
C GLU A 75 30.09 1.49 -23.25
N GLY A 76 28.93 1.45 -23.93
CA GLY A 76 28.01 2.59 -24.05
C GLY A 76 28.52 3.71 -24.97
N SER A 77 29.50 3.42 -25.82
CA SER A 77 30.13 4.37 -26.75
C SER A 77 29.61 4.27 -28.19
N ALA A 78 28.62 3.41 -28.44
CA ALA A 78 28.05 3.19 -29.76
C ALA A 78 27.17 4.38 -30.20
N ILE A 79 27.55 5.02 -31.31
CA ILE A 79 26.85 6.21 -31.85
C ILE A 79 25.39 5.90 -32.22
N ASP A 80 25.14 4.74 -32.81
CA ASP A 80 23.80 4.33 -33.27
C ASP A 80 22.99 3.59 -32.18
N VAL A 81 23.51 3.46 -30.95
CA VAL A 81 22.78 2.88 -29.81
C VAL A 81 22.76 3.89 -28.68
N LEU A 82 21.63 4.58 -28.52
CA LEU A 82 21.46 5.61 -27.52
C LEU A 82 20.73 5.02 -26.31
N GLU A 83 21.40 5.03 -25.15
CA GLU A 83 20.82 4.62 -23.87
C GLU A 83 20.54 5.86 -23.01
N ILE A 84 19.30 5.98 -22.55
CA ILE A 84 18.80 7.14 -21.80
C ILE A 84 18.16 6.64 -20.52
N ASP A 85 18.54 7.23 -19.40
CA ASP A 85 17.89 6.97 -18.11
C ASP A 85 16.79 8.01 -17.86
N GLY A 86 15.54 7.55 -17.82
CA GLY A 86 14.35 8.35 -17.54
C GLY A 86 14.39 9.05 -16.18
N ALA A 87 15.17 8.57 -15.22
CA ALA A 87 15.35 9.21 -13.92
C ALA A 87 16.37 10.39 -13.95
N SER A 88 17.13 10.54 -15.03
CA SER A 88 18.17 11.57 -15.12
C SER A 88 17.57 12.94 -15.55
N ASN A 89 17.33 13.80 -14.56
CA ASN A 89 16.61 15.10 -14.67
C ASN A 89 17.06 16.10 -15.75
N ARG A 90 18.18 15.88 -16.48
CA ARG A 90 18.70 16.86 -17.47
C ARG A 90 18.54 16.45 -18.92
N GLN A 91 18.45 15.15 -19.23
CA GLN A 91 18.34 14.65 -20.60
C GLN A 91 16.89 14.28 -20.98
N VAL A 92 16.01 14.24 -19.98
CA VAL A 92 14.66 13.68 -20.09
C VAL A 92 13.59 14.74 -20.36
N ASP A 93 13.76 15.95 -19.83
CA ASP A 93 12.82 17.04 -20.07
C ASP A 93 12.93 17.59 -21.50
N ASP A 94 14.11 17.48 -22.11
CA ASP A 94 14.37 17.92 -23.48
C ASP A 94 14.54 16.70 -24.40
N ILE A 95 13.41 16.11 -24.80
CA ILE A 95 13.37 14.98 -25.74
C ILE A 95 13.63 15.41 -27.20
N GLU A 96 13.63 16.71 -27.48
CA GLU A 96 13.78 17.23 -28.84
C GLU A 96 15.09 16.81 -29.52
N PRO A 97 16.27 16.93 -28.87
CA PRO A 97 17.54 16.45 -29.42
C PRO A 97 17.51 14.96 -29.76
N ILE A 98 16.86 14.15 -28.92
CA ILE A 98 16.72 12.71 -29.11
C ILE A 98 15.85 12.45 -30.34
N ARG A 99 14.71 13.15 -30.46
CA ARG A 99 13.83 13.05 -31.63
C ARG A 99 14.54 13.47 -32.91
N GLU A 100 15.37 14.52 -32.87
CA GLU A 100 16.15 14.95 -34.03
C GLU A 100 17.20 13.91 -34.44
N MET A 101 17.90 13.32 -33.48
CA MET A 101 18.85 12.24 -33.76
C MET A 101 18.16 11.02 -34.39
N VAL A 102 16.94 10.68 -33.96
CA VAL A 102 16.21 9.50 -34.47
C VAL A 102 15.73 9.68 -35.92
N LYS A 103 15.49 10.91 -36.40
CA LYS A 103 15.03 11.18 -37.78
C LYS A 103 15.97 10.62 -38.86
N TYR A 104 17.26 10.51 -38.57
CA TYR A 104 18.28 10.09 -39.52
C TYR A 104 18.55 8.59 -39.45
N LYS A 105 18.86 8.00 -40.61
CA LYS A 105 19.30 6.60 -40.72
C LYS A 105 20.55 6.33 -39.88
N PRO A 106 20.80 5.07 -39.50
CA PRO A 106 22.04 4.68 -38.81
C PRO A 106 23.27 5.03 -39.65
N VAL A 107 24.37 5.44 -39.01
CA VAL A 107 25.58 5.90 -39.70
C VAL A 107 26.60 4.77 -39.88
N TYR A 108 26.79 3.96 -38.83
CA TYR A 108 27.83 2.92 -38.78
C TYR A 108 27.26 1.51 -38.60
N THR A 109 26.04 1.37 -38.07
CA THR A 109 25.41 0.08 -37.80
C THR A 109 24.21 -0.20 -38.73
N ARG A 110 23.62 -1.40 -38.61
CA ARG A 110 22.44 -1.82 -39.39
C ARG A 110 21.14 -1.23 -38.84
N TYR A 111 21.08 -1.02 -37.53
CA TYR A 111 19.92 -0.52 -36.80
C TYR A 111 20.32 0.62 -35.85
N LYS A 112 19.48 1.65 -35.79
CA LYS A 112 19.55 2.69 -34.76
C LYS A 112 18.65 2.26 -33.62
N ILE A 113 19.20 2.17 -32.42
CA ILE A 113 18.50 1.58 -31.28
C ILE A 113 18.43 2.63 -30.18
N LEU A 114 17.21 2.90 -29.71
CA LEU A 114 16.96 3.80 -28.59
C LEU A 114 16.49 3.00 -27.39
N ILE A 115 17.33 2.91 -26.35
CA ILE A 115 17.01 2.27 -25.08
C ILE A 115 16.64 3.37 -24.08
N ILE A 116 15.42 3.36 -23.58
CA ILE A 116 14.97 4.28 -22.52
C ILE A 116 14.67 3.45 -21.28
N ASP A 117 15.53 3.55 -20.28
CA ASP A 117 15.35 2.93 -18.98
C ASP A 117 14.48 3.80 -18.07
N GLU A 118 13.77 3.16 -17.14
CA GLU A 118 12.75 3.77 -16.28
C GLU A 118 11.83 4.75 -17.02
N VAL A 119 11.28 4.31 -18.17
CA VAL A 119 10.46 5.16 -19.05
C VAL A 119 9.28 5.82 -18.34
N HIS A 120 8.77 5.22 -17.26
CA HIS A 120 7.69 5.78 -16.46
C HIS A 120 8.05 7.10 -15.75
N MET A 121 9.34 7.44 -15.68
CA MET A 121 9.84 8.71 -15.14
C MET A 121 9.84 9.84 -16.18
N LEU A 122 9.58 9.56 -17.46
CA LEU A 122 9.48 10.59 -18.49
C LEU A 122 8.30 11.54 -18.22
N SER A 123 8.49 12.82 -18.57
CA SER A 123 7.40 13.80 -18.55
C SER A 123 6.34 13.47 -19.60
N THR A 124 5.09 13.90 -19.36
CA THR A 124 3.99 13.75 -20.33
C THR A 124 4.28 14.43 -21.66
N HIS A 125 5.02 15.54 -21.64
CA HIS A 125 5.50 16.20 -22.86
C HIS A 125 6.47 15.31 -23.64
N ALA A 126 7.45 14.70 -22.96
CA ALA A 126 8.42 13.80 -23.57
C ALA A 126 7.74 12.58 -24.21
N PHE A 127 6.76 11.99 -23.51
CA PHE A 127 5.96 10.90 -24.04
C PHE A 127 5.22 11.26 -25.33
N ASN A 128 4.51 12.39 -25.36
CA ASN A 128 3.73 12.81 -26.52
C ASN A 128 4.63 13.12 -27.73
N ALA A 129 5.83 13.62 -27.51
CA ALA A 129 6.79 13.87 -28.57
C ALA A 129 7.32 12.58 -29.22
N LEU A 130 7.43 11.48 -28.46
CA LEU A 130 7.83 10.17 -28.96
C LEU A 130 6.70 9.46 -29.73
N LEU A 131 5.43 9.74 -29.43
CA LEU A 131 4.29 9.08 -30.09
C LEU A 131 4.32 9.19 -31.61
N LYS A 132 4.64 10.38 -32.15
CA LYS A 132 4.73 10.59 -33.60
C LYS A 132 5.80 9.69 -34.23
N THR A 133 6.93 9.53 -33.55
CA THR A 133 8.04 8.70 -34.03
C THR A 133 7.78 7.21 -33.81
N LEU A 134 6.94 6.82 -32.84
CA LEU A 134 6.50 5.44 -32.66
C LEU A 134 5.44 5.01 -33.69
N GLU A 135 4.59 5.94 -34.14
CA GLU A 135 3.58 5.69 -35.18
C GLU A 135 4.21 5.54 -36.56
N GLU A 136 5.17 6.41 -36.89
CA GLU A 136 5.89 6.38 -38.17
C GLU A 136 7.41 6.36 -37.91
N PRO A 137 7.96 5.23 -37.43
CA PRO A 137 9.38 5.15 -37.12
C PRO A 137 10.22 5.19 -38.40
N PRO A 138 11.35 5.90 -38.37
CA PRO A 138 12.31 5.87 -39.46
C PRO A 138 12.77 4.42 -39.74
N PRO A 139 13.11 4.10 -41.00
CA PRO A 139 13.57 2.76 -41.36
C PRO A 139 14.80 2.38 -40.54
N ASN A 140 14.84 1.13 -40.10
CA ASN A 140 15.91 0.56 -39.28
C ASN A 140 16.06 1.19 -37.87
N THR A 141 15.02 1.84 -37.36
CA THR A 141 14.97 2.30 -35.96
C THR A 141 14.22 1.29 -35.09
N VAL A 142 14.79 0.97 -33.92
CA VAL A 142 14.19 0.10 -32.91
C VAL A 142 14.16 0.82 -31.56
N PHE A 143 12.98 0.91 -30.94
CA PHE A 143 12.80 1.44 -29.60
C PHE A 143 12.75 0.30 -28.57
N VAL A 144 13.41 0.49 -27.44
CA VAL A 144 13.36 -0.43 -26.31
C VAL A 144 13.09 0.38 -25.05
N PHE A 145 11.89 0.25 -24.51
CA PHE A 145 11.49 0.87 -23.26
C PHE A 145 11.64 -0.13 -22.12
N ALA A 146 12.25 0.27 -21.01
CA ALA A 146 12.29 -0.51 -19.79
C ALA A 146 11.58 0.25 -18.65
N THR A 147 10.80 -0.47 -17.83
CA THR A 147 10.12 0.11 -16.67
C THR A 147 10.01 -0.87 -15.52
N THR A 148 10.14 -0.37 -14.30
CA THR A 148 9.72 -1.09 -13.08
C THR A 148 8.22 -0.93 -12.77
N GLU A 149 7.59 0.12 -13.27
CA GLU A 149 6.19 0.45 -13.02
C GLU A 149 5.37 0.45 -14.33
N PHE A 150 4.86 -0.72 -14.72
CA PHE A 150 4.07 -0.86 -15.95
C PHE A 150 2.82 0.03 -15.97
N ASN A 151 2.11 0.12 -14.83
CA ASN A 151 0.85 0.85 -14.71
C ASN A 151 0.99 2.37 -14.91
N LYS A 152 2.21 2.91 -14.77
CA LYS A 152 2.50 4.33 -15.01
C LYS A 152 2.77 4.65 -16.47
N VAL A 153 2.97 3.64 -17.33
CA VAL A 153 3.22 3.85 -18.76
C VAL A 153 1.88 4.09 -19.48
N PRO A 154 1.76 5.15 -20.29
CA PRO A 154 0.54 5.43 -21.04
C PRO A 154 0.11 4.28 -21.97
N ALA A 155 -1.18 3.95 -21.98
CA ALA A 155 -1.74 2.90 -22.84
C ALA A 155 -1.50 3.14 -24.35
N THR A 156 -1.31 4.40 -24.74
CA THR A 156 -0.95 4.80 -26.11
C THR A 156 0.41 4.26 -26.55
N ILE A 157 1.37 4.11 -25.62
CA ILE A 157 2.68 3.53 -25.91
C ILE A 157 2.63 2.02 -25.84
N VAL A 158 1.98 1.48 -24.81
CA VAL A 158 1.81 0.03 -24.63
C VAL A 158 1.19 -0.60 -25.88
N SER A 159 0.18 0.04 -26.48
CA SER A 159 -0.50 -0.48 -27.68
C SER A 159 0.38 -0.49 -28.95
N ARG A 160 1.50 0.24 -28.96
CA ARG A 160 2.45 0.32 -30.09
C ARG A 160 3.73 -0.49 -29.85
N CYS A 161 3.85 -1.14 -28.69
CA CYS A 161 5.03 -1.91 -28.32
C CYS A 161 4.72 -3.40 -28.22
N GLN A 162 5.69 -4.23 -28.59
CA GLN A 162 5.67 -5.62 -28.17
C GLN A 162 6.07 -5.69 -26.69
N HIS A 163 5.10 -6.03 -25.84
CA HIS A 163 5.28 -6.07 -24.39
C HIS A 163 5.84 -7.42 -23.91
N PHE A 164 6.90 -7.35 -23.10
CA PHE A 164 7.52 -8.49 -22.42
C PHE A 164 7.58 -8.23 -20.92
N GLU A 165 7.00 -9.16 -20.17
CA GLU A 165 7.02 -9.13 -18.71
C GLU A 165 8.16 -10.00 -18.16
N PHE A 166 9.04 -9.36 -17.40
CA PHE A 166 10.17 -9.97 -16.70
C PHE A 166 9.73 -10.33 -15.29
N ARG A 167 9.79 -11.62 -14.99
CA ARG A 167 9.37 -12.14 -13.68
C ARG A 167 10.50 -12.04 -12.66
N LYS A 168 10.16 -12.10 -11.38
CA LYS A 168 11.16 -12.33 -10.32
C LYS A 168 11.96 -13.59 -10.63
N ILE A 169 13.28 -13.51 -10.46
CA ILE A 169 14.16 -14.66 -10.64
C ILE A 169 13.94 -15.61 -9.46
N SER A 170 13.85 -16.90 -9.72
CA SER A 170 13.63 -17.87 -8.64
C SER A 170 14.85 -17.91 -7.70
N HIS A 171 14.62 -18.17 -6.41
CA HIS A 171 15.73 -18.29 -5.45
C HIS A 171 16.75 -19.35 -5.89
N LYS A 172 16.28 -20.47 -6.44
CA LYS A 172 17.14 -21.53 -6.96
C LYS A 172 18.05 -21.04 -8.08
N ASP A 173 17.51 -20.26 -9.01
CA ASP A 173 18.29 -19.73 -10.14
C ASP A 173 19.31 -18.68 -9.67
N ILE A 174 18.97 -17.86 -8.66
CA ILE A 174 19.92 -16.93 -8.03
C ILE A 174 21.06 -17.69 -7.37
N ILE A 175 20.76 -18.67 -6.52
CA ILE A 175 21.78 -19.48 -5.81
C ILE A 175 22.72 -20.15 -6.80
N ASN A 176 22.18 -20.79 -7.85
CA ASN A 176 22.99 -21.45 -8.87
C ASN A 176 23.93 -20.47 -9.58
N HIS A 177 23.43 -19.28 -9.92
CA HIS A 177 24.25 -18.28 -10.59
C HIS A 177 25.33 -17.67 -9.68
N LEU A 178 25.00 -17.38 -8.42
CA LEU A 178 25.98 -16.91 -7.44
C LEU A 178 27.04 -17.98 -7.17
N MET A 179 26.66 -19.27 -7.17
CA MET A 179 27.61 -20.37 -7.04
C MET A 179 28.59 -20.43 -8.23
N GLU A 180 28.10 -20.22 -9.46
CA GLU A 180 28.97 -20.12 -10.64
C GLU A 180 29.94 -18.94 -10.56
N ILE A 181 29.49 -17.78 -10.06
CA ILE A 181 30.33 -16.60 -9.85
C ILE A 181 31.39 -16.89 -8.79
N ALA A 182 30.98 -17.40 -7.64
CA ALA A 182 31.89 -17.74 -6.54
C ALA A 182 32.99 -18.72 -6.98
N GLN A 183 32.66 -19.72 -7.80
CA GLN A 183 33.65 -20.65 -8.36
C GLN A 183 34.63 -19.97 -9.32
N LYS A 184 34.15 -19.07 -10.19
CA LYS A 184 35.01 -18.37 -11.16
C LYS A 184 35.94 -17.36 -10.50
N GLU A 185 35.49 -16.73 -9.43
CA GLU A 185 36.22 -15.71 -8.69
C GLU A 185 36.98 -16.28 -7.47
N ALA A 186 36.99 -17.61 -7.31
CA ALA A 186 37.65 -18.31 -6.21
C ALA A 186 37.18 -17.87 -4.80
N ILE A 187 35.90 -17.52 -4.67
CA ILE A 187 35.25 -17.14 -3.41
C ILE A 187 34.74 -18.40 -2.71
N THR A 188 35.09 -18.55 -1.44
CA THR A 188 34.59 -19.61 -0.55
C THR A 188 33.38 -19.10 0.22
N ILE A 189 32.20 -19.65 -0.08
CA ILE A 189 30.94 -19.33 0.59
C ILE A 189 30.10 -20.61 0.77
N THR A 190 29.39 -20.72 1.88
CA THR A 190 28.55 -21.89 2.14
C THR A 190 27.25 -21.85 1.30
N PRO A 191 26.62 -23.01 1.01
CA PRO A 191 25.31 -23.03 0.38
C PRO A 191 24.22 -22.30 1.19
N ALA A 192 24.35 -22.30 2.52
CA ALA A 192 23.45 -21.56 3.41
C ALA A 192 23.63 -20.04 3.24
N GLY A 193 24.88 -19.57 3.16
CA GLY A 193 25.20 -18.17 2.91
C GLY A 193 24.68 -17.68 1.56
N LEU A 194 24.82 -18.48 0.49
CA LEU A 194 24.23 -18.18 -0.82
C LEU A 194 22.69 -18.09 -0.76
N ALA A 195 22.05 -18.94 0.03
CA ALA A 195 20.60 -18.88 0.25
C ALA A 195 20.19 -17.60 0.99
N MET A 196 20.96 -17.15 1.98
CA MET A 196 20.71 -15.87 2.68
C MET A 196 20.80 -14.68 1.73
N ILE A 197 21.81 -14.65 0.85
CA ILE A 197 21.94 -13.58 -0.17
C ILE A 197 20.77 -13.62 -1.14
N ALA A 198 20.39 -14.81 -1.63
CA ALA A 198 19.29 -14.97 -2.56
C ALA A 198 17.94 -14.53 -1.95
N GLU A 199 17.72 -14.81 -0.67
CA GLU A 199 16.54 -14.35 0.08
C GLU A 199 16.54 -12.83 0.23
N ALA A 200 17.68 -12.24 0.63
CA ALA A 200 17.81 -10.80 0.78
C ALA A 200 17.64 -10.03 -0.54
N ALA A 201 17.94 -10.66 -1.68
CA ALA A 201 17.84 -10.05 -3.00
C ALA A 201 16.41 -10.06 -3.60
N ASP A 202 15.44 -10.76 -2.99
CA ASP A 202 14.00 -10.78 -3.39
C ASP A 202 13.74 -10.91 -4.92
N GLY A 203 14.50 -11.78 -5.58
CA GLY A 203 14.33 -12.04 -7.02
C GLY A 203 15.08 -11.09 -7.97
N SER A 204 15.95 -10.22 -7.45
CA SER A 204 16.82 -9.31 -8.20
C SER A 204 18.25 -9.85 -8.29
N MET A 205 18.73 -10.18 -9.50
CA MET A 205 20.10 -10.67 -9.67
C MET A 205 21.14 -9.59 -9.40
N ARG A 206 20.81 -8.33 -9.73
CA ARG A 206 21.70 -7.19 -9.50
C ARG A 206 21.95 -6.97 -8.01
N ASP A 207 20.89 -7.08 -7.20
CA ASP A 207 21.02 -6.91 -5.76
C ASP A 207 21.75 -8.12 -5.15
N ALA A 208 21.46 -9.34 -5.62
CA ALA A 208 22.19 -10.55 -5.21
C ALA A 208 23.71 -10.44 -5.44
N GLN A 209 24.14 -9.99 -6.63
CA GLN A 209 25.55 -9.75 -6.94
C GLN A 209 26.14 -8.63 -6.07
N SER A 210 25.41 -7.53 -5.90
CA SER A 210 25.87 -6.41 -5.06
C SER A 210 26.08 -6.83 -3.60
N LEU A 211 25.21 -7.70 -3.07
CA LEU A 211 25.34 -8.26 -1.72
C LEU A 211 26.52 -9.24 -1.62
N LEU A 212 26.77 -10.04 -2.66
CA LEU A 212 27.96 -10.90 -2.73
C LEU A 212 29.24 -10.06 -2.75
N ASP A 213 29.30 -9.00 -3.56
CA ASP A 213 30.44 -8.09 -3.62
C ASP A 213 30.68 -7.40 -2.27
N GLN A 214 29.61 -7.00 -1.56
CA GLN A 214 29.70 -6.46 -0.21
C GLN A 214 30.24 -7.49 0.78
N ALA A 215 29.83 -8.75 0.67
CA ALA A 215 30.35 -9.85 1.48
C ALA A 215 31.85 -10.08 1.24
N VAL A 216 32.29 -10.07 -0.01
CA VAL A 216 33.72 -10.17 -0.37
C VAL A 216 34.50 -8.96 0.16
N ALA A 217 33.96 -7.75 0.06
CA ALA A 217 34.62 -6.55 0.55
C ALA A 217 34.79 -6.54 2.08
N PHE A 218 33.91 -7.22 2.82
CA PHE A 218 33.94 -7.28 4.29
C PHE A 218 34.80 -8.45 4.81
N SER A 219 34.59 -9.67 4.30
CA SER A 219 35.23 -10.90 4.78
C SER A 219 36.43 -11.37 3.94
N GLY A 220 36.69 -10.74 2.79
CA GLY A 220 37.62 -11.23 1.79
C GLY A 220 37.06 -12.43 1.02
N GLU A 221 37.94 -13.30 0.54
CA GLU A 221 37.57 -14.46 -0.29
C GLU A 221 36.91 -15.61 0.52
N ASN A 222 36.95 -15.57 1.85
CA ASN A 222 36.35 -16.58 2.72
C ASN A 222 35.19 -15.98 3.51
N ILE A 223 33.96 -16.21 3.04
CA ILE A 223 32.75 -15.62 3.59
C ILE A 223 32.12 -16.60 4.60
N GLY A 224 32.12 -16.22 5.88
CA GLY A 224 31.43 -16.95 6.94
C GLY A 224 29.95 -16.58 7.05
N ASP A 225 29.13 -17.51 7.55
CA ASP A 225 27.69 -17.29 7.73
C ASP A 225 27.39 -16.16 8.74
N GLU A 226 28.21 -15.98 9.77
CA GLU A 226 28.05 -14.90 10.77
C GLU A 226 28.37 -13.52 10.18
N ASP A 227 29.35 -13.43 9.28
CA ASP A 227 29.67 -12.19 8.58
C ASP A 227 28.53 -11.81 7.65
N LEU A 228 27.95 -12.78 6.92
CA LEU A 228 26.76 -12.56 6.10
C LEU A 228 25.58 -12.08 6.92
N LYS A 229 25.34 -12.65 8.11
CA LYS A 229 24.28 -12.15 8.99
C LYS A 229 24.48 -10.69 9.38
N THR A 230 25.73 -10.33 9.65
CA THR A 230 26.11 -8.96 9.98
C THR A 230 25.89 -8.01 8.81
N ILE A 231 26.28 -8.40 7.59
CA ILE A 231 26.19 -7.57 6.37
C ILE A 231 24.75 -7.44 5.87
N LEU A 232 24.03 -8.55 5.81
CA LEU A 232 22.63 -8.57 5.39
C LEU A 232 21.72 -7.92 6.44
N GLY A 233 22.26 -7.63 7.63
CA GLY A 233 21.48 -7.20 8.79
C GLY A 233 20.41 -8.22 9.14
N THR A 234 20.57 -9.48 8.74
CA THR A 234 19.57 -10.51 9.01
C THR A 234 19.54 -10.75 10.50
N ILE A 235 18.34 -10.64 11.04
CA ILE A 235 18.08 -10.85 12.44
C ILE A 235 18.10 -12.36 12.65
N GLY A 236 18.96 -12.81 13.56
CA GLY A 236 19.00 -14.22 13.94
C GLY A 236 17.60 -14.70 14.37
N PRO A 237 17.19 -15.93 14.00
CA PRO A 237 15.88 -16.46 14.39
C PRO A 237 15.67 -16.39 15.90
N ASP A 238 16.73 -16.63 16.67
CA ASP A 238 16.83 -16.47 18.12
C ASP A 238 16.36 -15.10 18.63
N VAL A 239 16.67 -14.00 17.94
CA VAL A 239 16.18 -12.67 18.31
C VAL A 239 14.66 -12.58 18.13
N LEU A 240 14.12 -13.10 17.03
CA LEU A 240 12.67 -13.11 16.76
C LEU A 240 11.93 -13.98 17.79
N PHE A 241 12.48 -15.17 18.09
CA PHE A 241 11.99 -16.05 19.15
C PHE A 241 11.94 -15.38 20.52
N ARG A 242 12.92 -14.54 20.88
CA ARG A 242 12.90 -13.80 22.15
C ARG A 242 11.74 -12.81 22.22
N PHE A 243 11.44 -12.09 21.13
CA PHE A 243 10.30 -11.18 21.08
C PHE A 243 8.95 -11.92 21.10
N SER A 244 8.78 -12.95 20.26
CA SER A 244 7.54 -13.72 20.25
C SER A 244 7.31 -14.44 21.58
N THR A 245 8.36 -14.99 22.20
CA THR A 245 8.24 -15.62 23.51
C THR A 245 7.83 -14.60 24.59
N ALA A 246 8.41 -13.40 24.63
CA ALA A 246 7.98 -12.36 25.57
C ALA A 246 6.50 -11.98 25.40
N VAL A 247 6.03 -11.89 24.14
CA VAL A 247 4.64 -11.57 23.82
C VAL A 247 3.68 -12.71 24.16
N LEU A 248 4.04 -13.96 23.80
CA LEU A 248 3.19 -15.14 23.99
C LEU A 248 3.15 -15.63 25.45
N ASP A 249 4.23 -15.43 26.21
CA ASP A 249 4.32 -15.74 27.64
C ASP A 249 3.82 -14.58 28.53
N GLU A 250 3.37 -13.48 27.92
CA GLU A 250 2.81 -12.29 28.61
C GLU A 250 3.77 -11.62 29.60
N LYS A 251 5.05 -11.52 29.25
CA LYS A 251 6.11 -10.92 30.10
C LYS A 251 6.53 -9.54 29.58
N PRO A 252 5.85 -8.45 29.98
CA PRO A 252 6.22 -7.11 29.55
C PRO A 252 7.59 -6.66 30.08
N GLU A 253 8.07 -7.21 31.20
CA GLU A 253 9.39 -6.91 31.75
C GLU A 253 10.54 -7.28 30.80
N ASP A 254 10.36 -8.32 29.97
CA ASP A 254 11.37 -8.79 29.04
C ASP A 254 11.46 -7.91 27.78
N VAL A 255 10.47 -7.06 27.50
CA VAL A 255 10.42 -6.27 26.26
C VAL A 255 11.55 -5.25 26.19
N PHE A 256 11.77 -4.47 27.26
CA PHE A 256 12.76 -3.39 27.24
C PHE A 256 14.20 -3.89 27.04
N PRO A 257 14.68 -4.93 27.77
CA PRO A 257 16.02 -5.48 27.54
C PRO A 257 16.20 -6.04 26.12
N GLN A 258 15.16 -6.65 25.54
CA GLN A 258 15.24 -7.18 24.17
C GLN A 258 15.36 -6.06 23.14
N VAL A 259 14.56 -4.99 23.26
CA VAL A 259 14.67 -3.82 22.38
C VAL A 259 16.05 -3.16 22.51
N GLU A 260 16.55 -2.98 23.74
CA GLU A 260 17.90 -2.44 23.97
C GLU A 260 18.98 -3.30 23.30
N SER A 261 18.89 -4.63 23.40
CA SER A 261 19.88 -5.53 22.79
C SER A 261 19.97 -5.38 21.27
N VAL A 262 18.83 -5.15 20.62
CA VAL A 262 18.73 -5.00 19.17
C VAL A 262 19.22 -3.63 18.72
N VAL A 263 18.90 -2.58 19.49
CA VAL A 263 19.39 -1.22 19.24
C VAL A 263 20.91 -1.14 19.45
N ALA A 264 21.43 -1.77 20.51
CA ALA A 264 22.86 -1.82 20.82
C ALA A 264 23.66 -2.60 19.75
N ALA A 265 23.03 -3.62 19.15
CA ALA A 265 23.59 -4.36 18.01
C ALA A 265 23.47 -3.59 16.68
N GLY A 266 22.81 -2.42 16.65
CA GLY A 266 22.73 -1.55 15.48
C GLY A 266 21.64 -1.92 14.47
N TYR A 267 20.71 -2.82 14.80
CA TYR A 267 19.61 -3.18 13.90
C TYR A 267 18.59 -2.04 13.75
N ASP A 268 18.08 -1.85 12.52
CA ASP A 268 16.95 -0.94 12.28
C ASP A 268 15.66 -1.57 12.83
N LEU A 269 15.01 -0.90 13.79
CA LEU A 269 13.78 -1.37 14.43
C LEU A 269 12.63 -1.59 13.43
N ARG A 270 12.58 -0.86 12.31
CA ARG A 270 11.58 -1.04 11.25
C ARG A 270 11.81 -2.35 10.52
N PHE A 271 13.07 -2.69 10.26
CA PHE A 271 13.43 -3.99 9.69
C PHE A 271 13.08 -5.12 10.66
N VAL A 272 13.40 -4.96 11.95
CA VAL A 272 13.03 -5.91 13.01
C VAL A 272 11.52 -6.13 13.08
N PHE A 273 10.75 -5.05 13.01
CA PHE A 273 9.29 -5.12 13.02
C PHE A 273 8.73 -5.88 11.82
N GLY A 274 9.26 -5.62 10.62
CA GLY A 274 8.91 -6.38 9.40
C GLY A 274 9.19 -7.87 9.55
N LYS A 275 10.38 -8.22 10.08
CA LYS A 275 10.73 -9.62 10.37
C LYS A 275 9.86 -10.25 11.45
N LEU A 276 9.39 -9.49 12.42
CA LEU A 276 8.43 -9.97 13.43
C LEU A 276 7.07 -10.30 12.79
N ILE A 277 6.58 -9.51 11.83
CA ILE A 277 5.37 -9.83 11.06
C ILE A 277 5.53 -11.16 10.32
N GLU A 278 6.65 -11.36 9.63
CA GLU A 278 6.97 -12.61 8.94
C GLU A 278 7.03 -13.80 9.90
N HIS A 279 7.62 -13.61 11.09
CA HIS A 279 7.70 -14.63 12.15
C HIS A 279 6.32 -15.04 12.66
N PHE A 280 5.45 -14.09 13.01
CA PHE A 280 4.08 -14.41 13.45
C PHE A 280 3.24 -15.06 12.34
N ARG A 281 3.47 -14.70 11.07
CA ARG A 281 2.88 -15.41 9.92
C ARG A 281 3.39 -16.85 9.85
N ALA A 282 4.69 -17.09 10.07
CA ALA A 282 5.26 -18.44 10.09
C ALA A 282 4.67 -19.28 11.24
N LEU A 283 4.52 -18.72 12.45
CA LEU A 283 3.86 -19.38 13.59
C LEU A 283 2.41 -19.75 13.25
N LEU A 284 1.65 -18.83 12.64
CA LEU A 284 0.28 -19.07 12.20
C LEU A 284 0.20 -20.20 11.16
N LEU A 285 1.09 -20.19 10.16
CA LEU A 285 1.15 -21.22 9.12
C LEU A 285 1.43 -22.60 9.72
N VAL A 286 2.44 -22.70 10.58
CA VAL A 286 2.82 -23.96 11.25
C VAL A 286 1.70 -24.49 12.15
N ARG A 287 0.91 -23.60 12.77
CA ARG A 287 -0.23 -23.99 13.59
C ARG A 287 -1.45 -24.43 12.79
N SER A 288 -1.61 -23.93 11.56
CA SER A 288 -2.81 -24.08 10.74
C SER A 288 -2.68 -25.14 9.65
N VAL A 289 -1.46 -25.45 9.19
CA VAL A 289 -1.19 -26.36 8.06
C VAL A 289 -0.45 -27.60 8.54
N GLU A 290 -0.89 -28.79 8.13
CA GLU A 290 -0.26 -30.07 8.52
C GLU A 290 1.16 -30.25 7.95
N LYS A 291 1.42 -29.73 6.73
CA LYS A 291 2.71 -29.77 6.03
C LYS A 291 3.24 -28.36 5.73
N PRO A 292 3.80 -27.65 6.73
CA PRO A 292 4.27 -26.29 6.54
C PRO A 292 5.60 -26.20 5.74
N GLY A 293 6.37 -27.29 5.64
CA GLY A 293 7.68 -27.31 4.97
C GLY A 293 7.64 -27.02 3.46
N ASP A 294 6.48 -27.16 2.81
CA ASP A 294 6.31 -26.84 1.40
C ASP A 294 6.11 -25.32 1.17
N LEU A 295 5.74 -24.58 2.22
CA LEU A 295 5.42 -23.14 2.18
C LEU A 295 6.45 -22.28 2.91
N LEU A 296 7.22 -22.88 3.82
CA LEU A 296 8.28 -22.23 4.58
C LEU A 296 9.64 -22.84 4.21
N LEU A 297 10.57 -21.99 3.77
CA LEU A 297 11.97 -22.35 3.53
C LEU A 297 12.74 -22.40 4.87
N ALA A 298 12.33 -23.26 5.79
CA ALA A 298 12.96 -23.42 7.10
C ALA A 298 13.58 -24.81 7.26
N SER A 299 14.71 -24.90 7.98
CA SER A 299 15.34 -26.18 8.33
C SER A 299 14.41 -27.03 9.20
N ALA A 300 14.65 -28.35 9.24
CA ALA A 300 13.87 -29.26 10.09
C ALA A 300 13.88 -28.85 11.57
N GLU A 301 15.03 -28.35 12.06
CA GLU A 301 15.19 -27.82 13.41
C GLU A 301 14.40 -26.52 13.62
N GLY A 302 14.47 -25.59 12.67
CA GLY A 302 13.70 -24.33 12.72
C GLY A 302 12.18 -24.56 12.69
N LEU A 303 11.71 -25.49 11.85
CA LEU A 303 10.32 -25.90 11.82
C LEU A 303 9.85 -26.48 13.15
N GLN A 304 10.70 -27.23 13.84
CA GLN A 304 10.37 -27.79 15.15
C GLN A 304 10.31 -26.71 16.22
N ALA A 305 11.24 -25.76 16.23
CA ALA A 305 11.21 -24.61 17.14
C ALA A 305 9.94 -23.77 16.95
N LEU A 306 9.56 -23.49 15.70
CA LEU A 306 8.32 -22.78 15.38
C LEU A 306 7.08 -23.56 15.86
N ARG A 307 7.05 -24.89 15.75
CA ARG A 307 5.93 -25.71 16.27
C ARG A 307 5.78 -25.59 17.78
N VAL A 308 6.90 -25.66 18.51
CA VAL A 308 6.89 -25.57 19.98
C VAL A 308 6.38 -24.20 20.42
N GLU A 309 6.83 -23.13 19.77
CA GLU A 309 6.38 -21.78 20.12
C GLU A 309 4.92 -21.52 19.69
N ALA A 310 4.52 -21.96 18.49
CA ALA A 310 3.15 -21.80 18.00
C ALA A 310 2.14 -22.58 18.86
N ALA A 311 2.55 -23.64 19.56
CA ALA A 311 1.69 -24.39 20.48
C ALA A 311 1.28 -23.59 21.73
N LYS A 312 2.02 -22.52 22.07
CA LYS A 312 1.68 -21.61 23.18
C LYS A 312 0.45 -20.75 22.92
N ALA A 313 -0.06 -20.73 21.68
CA ALA A 313 -1.17 -19.88 21.25
C ALA A 313 -2.20 -20.64 20.42
N THR A 314 -3.44 -20.14 20.46
CA THR A 314 -4.48 -20.60 19.53
C THR A 314 -4.27 -19.97 18.16
N VAL A 315 -4.86 -20.56 17.12
CA VAL A 315 -4.86 -20.00 15.76
C VAL A 315 -5.48 -18.60 15.76
N GLU A 316 -6.56 -18.40 16.53
CA GLU A 316 -7.24 -17.11 16.65
C GLU A 316 -6.35 -16.05 17.31
N ASP A 317 -5.58 -16.41 18.35
CA ASP A 317 -4.63 -15.50 18.97
C ASP A 317 -3.52 -15.10 17.99
N LEU A 318 -2.91 -16.07 17.30
CA LEU A 318 -1.86 -15.81 16.31
C LEU A 318 -2.36 -14.91 15.18
N LEU A 319 -3.60 -15.11 14.73
CA LEU A 319 -4.24 -14.24 13.74
C LEU A 319 -4.44 -12.82 14.30
N ARG A 320 -4.91 -12.68 15.54
CA ARG A 320 -5.06 -11.38 16.22
C ARG A 320 -3.73 -10.63 16.36
N TYR A 321 -2.66 -11.33 16.75
CA TYR A 321 -1.31 -10.76 16.84
C TYR A 321 -0.82 -10.29 15.46
N LEU A 322 -0.96 -11.13 14.43
CA LEU A 322 -0.52 -10.80 13.08
C LEU A 322 -1.24 -9.56 12.52
N LEU A 323 -2.56 -9.49 12.68
CA LEU A 323 -3.36 -8.34 12.24
C LEU A 323 -2.97 -7.05 12.98
N ALA A 324 -2.74 -7.14 14.29
CA ALA A 324 -2.30 -5.99 15.07
C ALA A 324 -0.91 -5.51 14.64
N LEU A 325 0.03 -6.43 14.40
CA LEU A 325 1.36 -6.10 13.88
C LEU A 325 1.26 -5.39 12.53
N GLN A 326 0.46 -5.90 11.59
CA GLN A 326 0.23 -5.26 10.29
C GLN A 326 -0.38 -3.86 10.42
N GLN A 327 -1.36 -3.67 11.32
CA GLN A 327 -1.98 -2.36 11.53
C GLN A 327 -1.02 -1.33 12.15
N ALA A 328 -0.04 -1.77 12.93
CA ALA A 328 0.93 -0.90 13.59
C ALA A 328 2.16 -0.57 12.72
N GLU A 329 2.37 -1.27 11.60
CA GLU A 329 3.50 -1.06 10.68
C GLU A 329 3.62 0.41 10.19
N PRO A 330 2.54 1.09 9.74
CA PRO A 330 2.64 2.49 9.33
C PRO A 330 3.02 3.41 10.50
N GLY A 331 2.54 3.10 11.72
CA GLY A 331 2.83 3.88 12.91
C GLY A 331 4.32 3.88 13.25
N LEU A 332 5.00 2.73 13.12
CA LEU A 332 6.44 2.65 13.30
C LEU A 332 7.21 3.37 12.17
N LYS A 333 6.71 3.29 10.93
CA LYS A 333 7.33 3.91 9.75
C LYS A 333 7.33 5.44 9.82
N TYR A 334 6.26 6.06 10.34
CA TYR A 334 6.08 7.51 10.37
C TYR A 334 6.31 8.15 11.75
N SER A 335 6.59 7.37 12.79
CA SER A 335 6.86 7.89 14.13
C SER A 335 8.19 8.66 14.18
N ALA A 336 8.19 9.81 14.85
CA ALA A 336 9.41 10.55 15.17
C ALA A 336 10.30 9.82 16.21
N LEU A 337 9.70 8.92 16.99
CA LEU A 337 10.37 8.12 18.02
C LEU A 337 10.03 6.63 17.84
N PRO A 338 10.63 5.94 16.85
CA PRO A 338 10.31 4.55 16.53
C PRO A 338 10.54 3.59 17.69
N ARG A 339 11.57 3.84 18.51
CA ARG A 339 11.90 3.01 19.69
C ARG A 339 10.76 2.97 20.70
N ILE A 340 10.26 4.13 21.12
CA ILE A 340 9.17 4.23 22.10
C ILE A 340 7.90 3.60 21.53
N TYR A 341 7.62 3.82 20.25
CA TYR A 341 6.47 3.21 19.59
C TYR A 341 6.56 1.68 19.60
N PHE A 342 7.74 1.12 19.28
CA PHE A 342 7.96 -0.32 19.25
C PHE A 342 7.83 -0.94 20.64
N GLU A 343 8.47 -0.36 21.67
CA GLU A 343 8.37 -0.82 23.07
C GLU A 343 6.91 -0.80 23.56
N ALA A 344 6.20 0.32 23.37
CA ALA A 344 4.81 0.46 23.79
C ALA A 344 3.88 -0.52 23.06
N PHE A 345 4.13 -0.77 21.78
CA PHE A 345 3.34 -1.71 20.99
C PHE A 345 3.55 -3.16 21.41
N LEU A 346 4.79 -3.59 21.67
CA LEU A 346 5.08 -4.94 22.18
C LEU A 346 4.42 -5.17 23.54
N ILE A 347 4.50 -4.20 24.46
CA ILE A 347 3.79 -4.27 25.75
C ILE A 347 2.28 -4.40 25.55
N LYS A 348 1.70 -3.63 24.60
CA LYS A 348 0.29 -3.75 24.25
C LYS A 348 -0.05 -5.17 23.79
N LEU A 349 0.81 -5.82 22.99
CA LEU A 349 0.61 -7.21 22.59
C LEU A 349 0.67 -8.20 23.77
N CYS A 350 1.56 -8.00 24.75
CA CYS A 350 1.60 -8.83 25.96
C CYS A 350 0.28 -8.80 26.77
N HIS A 351 -0.56 -7.77 26.58
CA HIS A 351 -1.85 -7.63 27.26
C HIS A 351 -3.05 -8.09 26.43
N PHE A 352 -2.87 -8.54 25.17
CA PHE A 352 -3.98 -8.88 24.26
C PHE A 352 -4.91 -9.99 24.78
N ARG A 353 -4.39 -10.96 25.54
CA ARG A 353 -5.18 -12.08 26.09
C ARG A 353 -6.00 -11.70 27.33
N LYS A 354 -5.68 -10.57 27.98
CA LYS A 354 -6.39 -10.08 29.17
C LYS A 354 -7.65 -9.29 28.84
N ILE A 355 -7.95 -9.10 27.55
CA ILE A 355 -9.24 -8.60 27.10
C ILE A 355 -10.21 -9.77 27.24
N VAL A 356 -10.83 -9.87 28.43
CA VAL A 356 -11.79 -10.91 28.80
C VAL A 356 -12.79 -11.10 27.65
N PRO A 357 -12.95 -12.32 27.12
CA PRO A 357 -13.98 -12.59 26.14
C PRO A 357 -15.31 -12.12 26.72
N LEU A 358 -16.05 -11.29 26.00
CA LEU A 358 -17.32 -10.74 26.48
C LEU A 358 -18.26 -11.85 26.99
N GLY A 359 -18.14 -13.08 26.46
CA GLY A 359 -18.86 -14.26 26.92
C GLY A 359 -18.55 -14.71 28.36
N GLU A 360 -17.34 -14.51 28.87
CA GLU A 360 -17.01 -14.78 30.28
C GLU A 360 -17.59 -13.71 31.21
N LEU A 361 -17.52 -12.43 30.81
CA LEU A 361 -18.22 -11.34 31.51
C LEU A 361 -19.74 -11.55 31.53
N ILE A 362 -20.33 -12.02 30.43
CA ILE A 362 -21.76 -12.34 30.37
C ILE A 362 -22.09 -13.54 31.28
N ARG A 363 -21.25 -14.58 31.31
CA ARG A 363 -21.44 -15.73 32.22
C ARG A 363 -21.29 -15.36 33.69
N ASP A 364 -20.36 -14.49 34.02
CA ASP A 364 -20.19 -13.98 35.39
C ASP A 364 -21.41 -13.14 35.80
N VAL A 365 -21.93 -12.30 34.91
CA VAL A 365 -23.17 -11.53 35.13
C VAL A 365 -24.41 -12.44 35.24
N GLU A 366 -24.50 -13.50 34.44
CA GLU A 366 -25.58 -14.49 34.53
C GLU A 366 -25.48 -15.34 35.80
N SER A 367 -24.27 -15.63 36.28
CA SER A 367 -24.05 -16.35 37.53
C SER A 367 -24.41 -15.50 38.76
N LEU A 368 -24.14 -14.19 38.71
CA LEU A 368 -24.57 -13.22 39.72
C LEU A 368 -26.10 -13.06 39.77
N ASN A 369 -26.81 -13.26 38.66
CA ASN A 369 -28.27 -13.23 38.60
C ASN A 369 -28.95 -14.54 39.05
N LYS A 370 -28.20 -15.64 39.22
CA LYS A 370 -28.75 -16.95 39.61
C LYS A 370 -28.76 -17.22 41.13
N ASP A 371 -28.24 -16.30 41.94
CA ASP A 371 -28.27 -16.44 43.40
C ASP A 371 -28.87 -15.18 44.07
N PRO A 372 -30.20 -15.11 44.27
CA PRO A 372 -30.88 -13.93 44.84
C PRO A 372 -30.63 -13.72 46.34
N GLN A 373 -29.83 -14.56 46.99
CA GLN A 373 -29.57 -14.50 48.44
C GLN A 373 -28.08 -14.34 48.78
N ARG A 374 -27.47 -13.26 48.31
CA ARG A 374 -26.37 -12.62 49.04
C ARG A 374 -26.74 -11.18 49.33
N THR A 375 -26.99 -10.90 50.60
CA THR A 375 -27.14 -9.54 51.11
C THR A 375 -25.88 -8.73 50.79
N PRO A 376 -26.02 -7.51 50.24
CA PRO A 376 -24.87 -6.66 49.96
C PRO A 376 -24.20 -6.23 51.29
N PRO A 377 -22.85 -6.20 51.36
CA PRO A 377 -22.16 -5.63 52.50
C PRO A 377 -22.48 -4.13 52.59
N LYS A 378 -22.83 -3.70 53.80
CA LYS A 378 -23.20 -2.34 54.18
C LYS A 378 -22.08 -1.35 53.78
N PRO A 379 -22.38 -0.23 53.10
CA PRO A 379 -21.36 0.74 52.71
C PRO A 379 -20.74 1.41 53.95
N PRO A 380 -19.41 1.64 53.97
CA PRO A 380 -18.79 2.41 55.03
C PRO A 380 -19.27 3.87 54.97
N GLY A 381 -19.66 4.40 56.13
CA GLY A 381 -20.18 5.76 56.26
C GLY A 381 -19.13 6.84 55.93
N PRO A 382 -19.57 8.05 55.54
CA PRO A 382 -18.67 9.11 55.12
C PRO A 382 -17.92 9.69 56.33
N SER A 383 -16.59 9.71 56.25
CA SER A 383 -15.71 10.53 57.10
C SER A 383 -15.34 11.84 56.38
N PRO A 384 -15.01 12.91 57.13
CA PRO A 384 -15.38 14.27 56.77
C PRO A 384 -14.39 14.91 55.79
N SER A 385 -14.92 15.59 54.76
CA SER A 385 -14.12 16.49 53.94
C SER A 385 -13.78 17.75 54.72
N ARG A 386 -12.49 17.96 54.97
CA ARG A 386 -11.93 19.23 55.40
C ARG A 386 -12.11 20.30 54.33
N SER A 387 -12.40 21.49 54.83
CA SER A 387 -12.63 22.76 54.18
C SER A 387 -11.39 23.37 53.50
N ALA A 388 -11.63 24.15 52.44
CA ALA A 388 -10.81 25.27 51.99
C ALA A 388 -11.69 26.30 51.23
N PRO A 389 -11.32 27.59 51.19
CA PRO A 389 -12.26 28.67 51.51
C PRO A 389 -12.75 29.51 50.32
N ALA A 390 -13.58 30.48 50.70
CA ALA A 390 -14.49 31.30 49.91
C ALA A 390 -13.89 32.50 49.16
N GLY A 391 -14.70 33.00 48.22
CA GLY A 391 -14.78 34.40 47.78
C GLY A 391 -14.94 34.48 46.25
N GLY A 392 -15.93 35.12 45.64
CA GLY A 392 -17.10 35.87 46.11
C GLY A 392 -17.82 36.42 44.87
N THR A 393 -19.17 36.47 44.93
CA THR A 393 -20.14 37.41 44.30
C THR A 393 -19.86 37.98 42.90
N VAL A 394 -20.79 37.97 41.94
CA VAL A 394 -21.97 38.88 41.87
C VAL A 394 -23.03 38.34 40.89
N ARG A 395 -24.30 38.71 41.14
CA ARG A 395 -25.56 38.36 40.45
C ARG A 395 -26.15 39.68 39.82
N PRO A 396 -27.36 39.71 39.24
CA PRO A 396 -27.76 39.43 37.84
C PRO A 396 -28.44 40.63 37.12
N GLY A 397 -28.87 40.47 35.85
CA GLY A 397 -29.90 41.31 35.22
C GLY A 397 -30.35 40.84 33.81
N PRO A 398 -31.61 41.08 33.37
CA PRO A 398 -32.43 40.02 32.77
C PRO A 398 -32.99 40.26 31.35
N ALA A 399 -33.53 39.14 30.82
CA ALA A 399 -34.55 38.87 29.80
C ALA A 399 -35.27 39.99 29.01
N GLY A 400 -35.52 39.68 27.72
CA GLY A 400 -36.60 40.24 26.91
C GLY A 400 -36.86 39.43 25.62
N SER A 401 -38.08 38.91 25.48
CA SER A 401 -38.72 38.29 24.31
C SER A 401 -40.11 38.96 24.13
N PRO A 402 -40.94 38.76 23.08
CA PRO A 402 -40.75 38.40 21.65
C PRO A 402 -41.62 39.23 20.63
N SER A 403 -41.39 39.06 19.30
CA SER A 403 -42.31 39.18 18.12
C SER A 403 -43.04 40.53 17.81
N PRO A 404 -43.67 40.78 16.61
CA PRO A 404 -43.82 39.97 15.38
C PRO A 404 -43.61 40.72 14.04
N ALA A 405 -43.63 39.97 12.92
CA ALA A 405 -43.75 40.46 11.54
C ALA A 405 -45.12 40.05 10.93
N PRO A 406 -45.63 40.79 9.93
CA PRO A 406 -46.56 40.25 8.91
C PRO A 406 -46.12 40.62 7.46
N PRO A 407 -46.84 40.22 6.39
CA PRO A 407 -46.79 38.91 5.72
C PRO A 407 -46.29 38.98 4.25
N ALA A 408 -46.16 37.81 3.63
CA ALA A 408 -45.52 37.49 2.34
C ALA A 408 -46.29 37.87 1.05
N SER A 409 -45.56 37.91 -0.09
CA SER A 409 -45.99 37.60 -1.49
C SER A 409 -44.74 37.62 -2.44
N PRO A 410 -44.75 37.02 -3.66
CA PRO A 410 -44.15 35.71 -3.96
C PRO A 410 -42.98 35.73 -5.01
N MET A 411 -42.32 34.57 -5.16
CA MET A 411 -41.15 34.23 -6.02
C MET A 411 -41.21 34.65 -7.51
N PRO A 412 -40.04 34.61 -8.19
CA PRO A 412 -39.86 33.70 -9.32
C PRO A 412 -38.73 32.66 -9.13
N ALA A 413 -38.78 31.63 -9.97
CA ALA A 413 -38.23 30.29 -9.80
C ALA A 413 -36.68 30.14 -9.91
N ALA A 414 -36.19 29.09 -9.24
CA ALA A 414 -34.79 28.72 -9.09
C ALA A 414 -34.19 27.96 -10.30
N PRO A 415 -32.90 28.15 -10.63
CA PRO A 415 -32.13 27.20 -11.43
C PRO A 415 -31.57 26.05 -10.57
N ALA A 416 -31.24 24.92 -11.21
CA ALA A 416 -30.88 23.65 -10.57
C ALA A 416 -29.65 23.75 -9.65
N GLN A 417 -29.72 23.13 -8.47
CA GLN A 417 -28.76 23.25 -7.35
C GLN A 417 -27.33 22.73 -7.63
N LYS A 418 -27.12 21.89 -8.65
CA LYS A 418 -25.79 21.36 -9.01
C LYS A 418 -24.90 22.36 -9.75
N ASP A 419 -25.47 23.24 -10.58
CA ASP A 419 -24.72 24.22 -11.38
C ASP A 419 -24.15 25.37 -10.53
N VAL A 420 -24.75 25.61 -9.36
CA VAL A 420 -24.38 26.70 -8.47
C VAL A 420 -22.98 26.48 -7.89
N PHE A 421 -22.69 25.29 -7.37
CA PHE A 421 -21.38 25.02 -6.74
C PHE A 421 -20.27 24.84 -7.78
N GLY A 422 -20.58 24.35 -8.98
CA GLY A 422 -19.63 24.31 -10.10
C GLY A 422 -19.05 25.69 -10.44
N ARG A 423 -19.91 26.73 -10.48
CA ARG A 423 -19.48 28.12 -10.71
C ARG A 423 -18.65 28.70 -9.55
N VAL A 424 -18.93 28.28 -8.32
CA VAL A 424 -18.11 28.62 -7.15
C VAL A 424 -16.73 27.98 -7.24
N LEU A 425 -16.63 26.73 -7.69
CA LEU A 425 -15.36 26.03 -7.89
C LEU A 425 -14.53 26.64 -9.02
N GLU A 426 -15.15 27.01 -10.14
CA GLU A 426 -14.46 27.72 -11.24
C GLU A 426 -13.85 29.03 -10.77
N LYS A 427 -14.59 29.80 -9.97
CA LYS A 427 -14.10 31.06 -9.40
C LYS A 427 -12.98 30.82 -8.38
N LEU A 428 -13.14 29.81 -7.53
CA LEU A 428 -12.13 29.42 -6.54
C LEU A 428 -10.86 28.89 -7.20
N ALA A 429 -10.95 28.26 -8.38
CA ALA A 429 -9.80 27.73 -9.11
C ALA A 429 -8.85 28.84 -9.60
N VAL A 430 -9.35 30.06 -9.81
CA VAL A 430 -8.54 31.22 -10.20
C VAL A 430 -7.59 31.64 -9.08
N ASP A 431 -8.08 31.67 -7.83
CA ASP A 431 -7.31 32.17 -6.69
C ASP A 431 -6.65 31.05 -5.86
N ARG A 432 -7.23 29.85 -5.85
CA ARG A 432 -6.78 28.68 -5.07
C ARG A 432 -7.08 27.37 -5.79
N ALA A 433 -6.38 27.13 -6.90
CA ALA A 433 -6.47 25.89 -7.68
C ALA A 433 -6.38 24.58 -6.85
N PRO A 434 -5.50 24.45 -5.83
CA PRO A 434 -5.43 23.22 -5.02
C PRO A 434 -6.69 22.97 -4.18
N LEU A 435 -7.29 24.03 -3.64
CA LEU A 435 -8.52 23.94 -2.84
C LEU A 435 -9.73 23.64 -3.73
N ALA A 436 -9.79 24.24 -4.93
CA ALA A 436 -10.84 23.95 -5.91
C ALA A 436 -10.78 22.48 -6.38
N ALA A 437 -9.59 21.92 -6.61
CA ALA A 437 -9.42 20.52 -6.99
C ALA A 437 -9.82 19.54 -5.87
N LEU A 438 -9.59 19.92 -4.60
CA LEU A 438 -10.03 19.17 -3.43
C LEU A 438 -11.57 19.15 -3.32
N LEU A 439 -12.18 20.33 -3.47
CA LEU A 439 -13.62 20.52 -3.31
C LEU A 439 -14.42 20.02 -4.52
N ALA A 440 -13.81 19.88 -5.70
CA ALA A 440 -14.43 19.30 -6.90
C ALA A 440 -14.81 17.82 -6.74
N GLN A 441 -14.35 17.16 -5.67
CA GLN A 441 -14.67 15.75 -5.36
C GLN A 441 -15.94 15.60 -4.50
N TYR A 442 -16.79 16.62 -4.44
CA TYR A 442 -18.07 16.59 -3.74
C TYR A 442 -19.07 15.62 -4.40
N SER A 443 -19.93 15.01 -3.60
CA SER A 443 -21.01 14.13 -4.07
C SER A 443 -22.29 14.91 -4.37
N SER A 444 -22.70 15.75 -3.42
CA SER A 444 -23.96 16.47 -3.48
C SER A 444 -23.85 17.82 -2.77
N VAL A 445 -24.72 18.75 -3.16
CA VAL A 445 -24.79 20.10 -2.57
C VAL A 445 -26.25 20.42 -2.29
N MET A 446 -26.52 20.86 -1.06
CA MET A 446 -27.81 21.37 -0.65
C MET A 446 -27.71 22.85 -0.28
N VAL A 447 -28.71 23.63 -0.67
CA VAL A 447 -28.82 25.03 -0.27
C VAL A 447 -30.01 25.16 0.67
N LYS A 448 -29.76 25.51 1.93
CA LYS A 448 -30.79 25.79 2.94
C LYS A 448 -30.51 27.14 3.60
N ASP A 449 -31.46 28.07 3.56
CA ASP A 449 -31.45 29.31 4.35
C ASP A 449 -30.10 30.06 4.40
N ASN A 450 -29.52 30.35 3.22
CA ASN A 450 -28.21 31.00 3.02
C ASN A 450 -26.98 30.20 3.52
N VAL A 451 -27.16 28.91 3.79
CA VAL A 451 -26.09 27.95 4.03
C VAL A 451 -26.01 26.99 2.86
N LEU A 452 -24.82 26.85 2.30
CA LEU A 452 -24.50 25.89 1.26
C LEU A 452 -23.79 24.70 1.93
N GLU A 453 -24.49 23.58 2.02
CA GLU A 453 -23.99 22.33 2.59
C GLU A 453 -23.42 21.45 1.47
N VAL A 454 -22.13 21.15 1.55
CA VAL A 454 -21.41 20.32 0.57
C VAL A 454 -21.11 18.97 1.20
N PHE A 455 -21.54 17.90 0.54
CA PHE A 455 -21.36 16.54 1.02
C PHE A 455 -20.26 15.84 0.24
N PHE A 456 -19.40 15.09 0.95
CA PHE A 456 -18.38 14.22 0.37
C PHE A 456 -18.73 12.76 0.55
N GLY A 457 -18.42 11.93 -0.45
CA GLY A 457 -18.63 10.49 -0.39
C GLY A 457 -17.85 9.81 0.74
N SER A 458 -18.32 8.67 1.18
CA SER A 458 -17.92 7.99 2.42
C SER A 458 -16.49 7.44 2.36
N GLY A 459 -15.74 7.59 3.46
CA GLY A 459 -14.32 7.26 3.53
C GLY A 459 -13.40 8.45 3.21
N ARG A 460 -13.96 9.67 3.16
CA ARG A 460 -13.26 10.92 2.85
C ARG A 460 -13.30 11.92 3.99
N GLY A 461 -13.68 11.53 5.20
CA GLY A 461 -13.68 12.38 6.40
C GLY A 461 -12.34 13.08 6.70
N PHE A 462 -11.22 12.55 6.21
CA PHE A 462 -9.90 13.22 6.25
C PHE A 462 -9.90 14.57 5.51
N PHE A 463 -10.62 14.68 4.39
CA PHE A 463 -10.71 15.92 3.61
C PHE A 463 -11.48 17.00 4.38
N VAL A 464 -12.61 16.64 5.01
CA VAL A 464 -13.41 17.56 5.82
C VAL A 464 -12.61 18.06 7.03
N THR A 465 -11.79 17.20 7.64
CA THR A 465 -10.94 17.57 8.78
C THR A 465 -9.67 18.34 8.40
N SER A 466 -9.25 18.28 7.14
CA SER A 466 -8.09 19.03 6.61
C SER A 466 -8.38 20.48 6.22
N ILE A 467 -9.65 20.87 6.07
CA ILE A 467 -10.06 22.22 5.66
C ILE A 467 -9.91 23.18 6.86
N GLN A 468 -9.03 24.17 6.75
CA GLN A 468 -8.84 25.18 7.80
C GLN A 468 -9.88 26.30 7.70
N GLU A 469 -10.15 27.04 8.79
CA GLU A 469 -11.07 28.19 8.79
C GLU A 469 -10.75 29.24 7.71
N LYS A 470 -9.47 29.37 7.35
CA LYS A 470 -8.94 30.27 6.32
C LYS A 470 -9.43 29.89 4.91
N ASP A 471 -9.66 28.60 4.70
CA ASP A 471 -10.14 28.03 3.45
C ASP A 471 -11.67 28.15 3.39
N ILE A 472 -12.37 27.88 4.50
CA ILE A 472 -13.83 28.10 4.60
C ILE A 472 -14.19 29.53 4.22
N ARG A 473 -13.49 30.54 4.77
CA ARG A 473 -13.70 31.96 4.43
C ARG A 473 -13.40 32.33 2.98
N ALA A 474 -12.54 31.57 2.29
CA ALA A 474 -12.25 31.79 0.88
C ALA A 474 -13.38 31.25 0.01
N VAL A 475 -13.89 30.06 0.35
CA VAL A 475 -15.05 29.48 -0.35
C VAL A 475 -16.33 30.28 -0.07
N GLU A 476 -16.55 30.79 1.15
CA GLU A 476 -17.71 31.65 1.49
C GLU A 476 -17.71 32.96 0.70
N ARG A 477 -16.53 33.57 0.47
CA ARG A 477 -16.39 34.75 -0.38
C ARG A 477 -16.73 34.44 -1.83
N ALA A 478 -16.14 33.37 -2.39
CA ALA A 478 -16.45 32.94 -3.75
C ALA A 478 -17.93 32.58 -3.93
N ALA A 479 -18.55 31.93 -2.94
CA ALA A 479 -19.97 31.62 -2.95
C ALA A 479 -20.85 32.87 -2.85
N SER A 480 -20.48 33.83 -2.01
CA SER A 480 -21.26 35.07 -1.82
C SER A 480 -21.23 35.95 -3.07
N GLU A 481 -20.11 35.98 -3.80
CA GLU A 481 -19.98 36.68 -5.09
C GLU A 481 -20.80 36.01 -6.19
N VAL A 482 -20.75 34.67 -6.28
CA VAL A 482 -21.48 33.91 -7.31
C VAL A 482 -22.99 33.92 -7.08
N LEU A 483 -23.43 33.90 -5.82
CA LEU A 483 -24.84 33.92 -5.44
C LEU A 483 -25.42 35.32 -5.21
N GLY A 484 -24.58 36.36 -5.18
CA GLY A 484 -25.00 37.75 -4.97
C GLY A 484 -25.59 38.03 -3.57
N ARG A 485 -25.33 37.16 -2.59
CA ARG A 485 -25.82 37.26 -1.20
C ARG A 485 -24.85 36.60 -0.23
N GLU A 486 -24.79 37.10 1.00
CA GLU A 486 -23.91 36.54 2.05
C GLU A 486 -24.28 35.07 2.31
N THR A 487 -23.36 34.17 2.00
CA THR A 487 -23.58 32.72 2.01
C THR A 487 -22.55 32.04 2.89
N LYS A 488 -23.01 31.28 3.89
CA LYS A 488 -22.15 30.45 4.75
C LYS A 488 -21.99 29.05 4.17
N ILE A 489 -20.86 28.39 4.44
CA ILE A 489 -20.59 27.06 3.89
C ILE A 489 -20.35 26.06 5.00
N ARG A 490 -20.93 24.86 4.85
CA ARG A 490 -20.69 23.72 5.74
C ARG A 490 -20.30 22.50 4.92
N PHE A 491 -19.25 21.83 5.37
CA PHE A 491 -18.79 20.57 4.78
C PHE A 491 -19.25 19.40 5.67
N ALA A 492 -19.81 18.36 5.06
CA ALA A 492 -20.27 17.16 5.75
C ALA A 492 -19.88 15.90 4.95
N GLU A 493 -19.80 14.76 5.63
CA GLU A 493 -19.60 13.46 4.99
C GLU A 493 -20.95 12.76 4.79
N GLU A 494 -21.12 12.13 3.64
CA GLU A 494 -22.32 11.40 3.25
C GLU A 494 -22.23 9.97 3.84
N ASN A 495 -23.00 9.73 4.90
CA ASN A 495 -23.13 8.39 5.47
C ASN A 495 -23.92 7.51 4.49
N ILE A 496 -23.35 6.37 4.07
CA ILE A 496 -24.06 5.38 3.24
C ILE A 496 -25.14 4.74 4.11
N THR A 497 -26.35 5.22 3.97
CA THR A 497 -27.56 4.40 4.08
C THR A 497 -28.32 4.66 2.79
N ASP A 498 -28.46 3.62 1.96
CA ASP A 498 -29.30 3.68 0.76
C ASP A 498 -30.70 4.18 1.17
N GLY A 499 -31.07 5.34 0.66
CA GLY A 499 -32.30 6.04 1.02
C GLY A 499 -32.02 7.51 1.24
N GLY A 500 -32.42 8.35 0.29
CA GLY A 500 -32.40 9.81 0.45
C GLY A 500 -33.15 10.26 1.72
N PRO A 501 -33.03 11.53 2.13
CA PRO A 501 -33.57 12.00 3.41
C PRO A 501 -35.09 11.82 3.47
N ILE A 502 -35.55 10.78 4.17
CA ILE A 502 -36.96 10.55 4.49
C ILE A 502 -37.35 11.54 5.57
N ARG A 503 -38.35 12.37 5.27
CA ARG A 503 -39.01 13.24 6.26
C ARG A 503 -39.49 12.37 7.43
N PRO A 504 -39.35 12.80 8.70
CA PRO A 504 -39.77 11.99 9.85
C PRO A 504 -41.24 11.61 9.71
N GLY A 505 -41.48 10.34 9.39
CA GLY A 505 -42.82 9.75 9.33
C GLY A 505 -43.26 9.28 10.71
N ARG A 506 -44.58 9.18 10.90
CA ARG A 506 -45.26 8.70 12.13
C ARG A 506 -44.70 7.40 12.72
N GLU A 507 -43.98 6.60 11.94
CA GLU A 507 -43.43 5.29 12.31
C GLU A 507 -42.28 5.41 13.31
N LEU A 508 -41.40 6.41 13.17
CA LEU A 508 -40.31 6.66 14.11
C LEU A 508 -40.83 7.09 15.49
N GLU A 509 -41.87 7.93 15.52
CA GLU A 509 -42.54 8.34 16.76
C GLU A 509 -43.24 7.19 17.48
N THR A 510 -43.64 6.15 16.73
CA THR A 510 -44.31 4.97 17.30
C THR A 510 -43.27 4.01 17.88
N ALA A 511 -42.14 3.80 17.19
CA ALA A 511 -41.03 2.99 17.67
C ALA A 511 -40.34 3.61 18.91
N LEU A 512 -40.23 4.93 18.98
CA LEU A 512 -39.68 5.64 20.15
C LEU A 512 -40.57 5.54 21.41
N LYS A 513 -41.83 5.14 21.26
CA LYS A 513 -42.76 4.90 22.38
C LYS A 513 -42.77 3.45 22.85
N ASP A 514 -42.06 2.55 22.17
CA ASP A 514 -41.95 1.15 22.59
C ASP A 514 -41.00 1.00 23.80
N PRO A 515 -41.44 0.38 24.91
CA PRO A 515 -40.62 0.19 26.10
C PRO A 515 -39.31 -0.57 25.85
N ALA A 516 -39.28 -1.52 24.91
CA ALA A 516 -38.09 -2.30 24.59
C ALA A 516 -37.02 -1.45 23.88
N VAL A 517 -37.46 -0.54 22.99
CA VAL A 517 -36.58 0.39 22.28
C VAL A 517 -36.00 1.41 23.26
N GLN A 518 -36.82 1.94 24.18
CA GLN A 518 -36.34 2.87 25.21
C GLN A 518 -35.35 2.22 26.17
N PHE A 519 -35.56 0.95 26.54
CA PHE A 519 -34.62 0.20 27.37
C PHE A 519 -33.25 0.05 26.68
N PHE A 520 -33.24 -0.27 25.38
CA PHE A 520 -32.02 -0.37 24.59
C PHE A 520 -31.30 0.97 24.44
N MET A 521 -32.04 2.05 24.17
CA MET A 521 -31.47 3.40 24.07
C MET A 521 -30.80 3.84 25.37
N ASN A 522 -31.43 3.60 26.52
CA ASN A 522 -30.88 4.00 27.82
C ASN A 522 -29.69 3.15 28.25
N THR A 523 -29.70 1.85 27.93
CA THR A 523 -28.64 0.92 28.32
C THR A 523 -27.36 1.16 27.53
N PHE A 524 -27.48 1.40 26.22
CA PHE A 524 -26.33 1.51 25.31
C PHE A 524 -26.02 2.94 24.85
N LYS A 525 -26.77 3.94 25.33
CA LYS A 525 -26.72 5.33 24.84
C LYS A 525 -26.84 5.43 23.31
N ALA A 526 -27.66 4.55 22.73
CA ALA A 526 -27.84 4.45 21.29
C ALA A 526 -28.93 5.42 20.78
N GLN A 527 -28.82 5.84 19.52
CA GLN A 527 -29.81 6.68 18.84
C GLN A 527 -30.50 5.87 17.74
N VAL A 528 -31.83 5.91 17.68
CA VAL A 528 -32.60 5.25 16.61
C VAL A 528 -32.47 6.05 15.33
N LEU A 529 -31.93 5.43 14.27
CA LEU A 529 -31.65 6.07 12.98
C LEU A 529 -32.82 5.93 11.99
N SER A 530 -33.52 4.79 11.97
CA SER A 530 -34.74 4.55 11.20
C SER A 530 -35.63 3.51 11.89
N ALA A 531 -36.90 3.41 11.48
CA ALA A 531 -37.82 2.36 11.90
C ALA A 531 -38.65 1.94 10.68
N ASP A 532 -38.37 0.75 10.15
CA ASP A 532 -39.01 0.24 8.93
C ASP A 532 -40.01 -0.88 9.26
N PRO A 533 -41.22 -0.88 8.68
CA PRO A 533 -42.18 -1.95 8.87
C PRO A 533 -41.74 -3.23 8.14
N ILE A 534 -41.84 -4.38 8.82
CA ILE A 534 -41.53 -5.67 8.22
C ILE A 534 -42.57 -5.98 7.13
N GLN A 535 -42.17 -5.94 5.86
CA GLN A 535 -43.01 -6.39 4.74
C GLN A 535 -43.10 -7.93 4.77
N ALA A 536 -44.30 -8.46 5.02
CA ALA A 536 -44.55 -9.90 4.90
C ALA A 536 -44.47 -10.29 3.41
N SER A 537 -43.44 -11.04 3.04
CA SER A 537 -43.25 -11.55 1.68
C SER A 537 -44.39 -12.51 1.30
N ARG A 538 -45.30 -12.05 0.43
CA ARG A 538 -46.19 -12.91 -0.34
C ARG A 538 -45.43 -13.39 -1.58
N ASP A 539 -44.81 -14.55 -1.48
CA ASP A 539 -44.56 -15.38 -2.67
C ASP A 539 -45.26 -16.73 -2.46
N ALA A 540 -46.32 -16.91 -3.24
CA ALA A 540 -47.14 -18.10 -3.27
C ALA A 540 -46.86 -18.89 -4.55
N GLY A 541 -46.22 -20.06 -4.39
CA GLY A 541 -46.60 -21.30 -5.10
C GLY A 541 -45.48 -22.02 -5.88
N PRO A 542 -45.61 -23.35 -6.13
CA PRO A 542 -46.71 -24.26 -5.80
C PRO A 542 -46.33 -25.52 -4.99
N LYS A 543 -47.27 -25.95 -4.14
CA LYS A 543 -47.60 -27.33 -3.70
C LYS A 543 -46.46 -28.37 -3.65
N GLY A 544 -45.96 -28.63 -2.45
CA GLY A 544 -45.32 -29.90 -2.07
C GLY A 544 -45.84 -30.33 -0.68
N ARG A 545 -46.50 -31.48 -0.61
CA ARG A 545 -47.06 -32.09 0.61
C ARG A 545 -45.94 -32.56 1.55
N GLY A 546 -46.04 -32.26 2.85
CA GLY A 546 -45.26 -32.91 3.91
C GLY A 546 -45.53 -32.27 5.27
N PRO A 547 -45.79 -33.04 6.36
CA PRO A 547 -46.52 -32.55 7.51
C PRO A 547 -45.64 -31.93 8.60
N THR A 548 -46.21 -30.91 9.23
CA THR A 548 -46.12 -30.49 10.64
C THR A 548 -45.06 -31.15 11.54
N GLU A 549 -44.19 -30.34 12.13
CA GLU A 549 -43.79 -30.50 13.52
C GLU A 549 -43.60 -29.14 14.19
N SER A 550 -44.34 -28.97 15.28
CA SER A 550 -44.37 -27.85 16.22
C SER A 550 -43.29 -28.01 17.29
N GLY A 551 -42.66 -26.91 17.72
CA GLY A 551 -41.76 -26.93 18.87
C GLY A 551 -41.29 -25.54 19.31
N ILE A 552 -42.10 -24.94 20.19
CA ILE A 552 -41.82 -24.01 21.32
C ILE A 552 -40.72 -22.95 21.13
#